data_AF-Q4C3Y5-F1
#
_entry.id   AF-Q4C3Y5-F1
#
_cell.length_a   1.000
_cell.length_b   1.000
_cell.length_c   1.000
_cell.angle_alpha   90.00
_cell.angle_beta   90.00
_cell.angle_gamma   90.00
#
_symmetry.space_group_name_H-M   'P 1'
#
loop_
_entity.id
_entity.type
_entity.pdbx_description
1 polymer ?
#
loop_
_entity_poly.entity_id
_entity_poly.type
_entity_poly.pdbx_seq_one_letter_code
_entity_poly.pdbx_strand_id
1 'polypeptide(L)'
;MRKKPRTSRKIARKEYLKVAKKRKVSYQERRKAIGKQLKYLKKNLGNIEDLIQAGASLENLSKRQKNCLETIKKVYEQQQSMWENKTQSVPQRIVSLTQPHIRPIVRGKAGKPIEFGAKLSVSCVDNYVFLEKISWENFNESCHLKEQVEKYKETFGYYPESVHVDKIYRTRENRN
;
A
#
# COMPACT_ATOMS: atom_id res chain seq x y z
N MET A 1 30.02 -28.29 6.63
CA MET A 1 28.98 -27.22 6.65
C MET A 1 28.92 -26.55 5.29
N ARG A 2 27.71 -26.35 4.71
CA ARG A 2 27.56 -25.57 3.46
C ARG A 2 28.02 -24.13 3.68
N LYS A 3 28.78 -23.59 2.73
CA LYS A 3 29.28 -22.21 2.78
C LYS A 3 28.10 -21.25 2.65
N LYS A 4 28.02 -20.26 3.56
CA LYS A 4 26.96 -19.24 3.53
C LYS A 4 26.91 -18.54 2.16
N PRO A 5 25.74 -18.48 1.50
CA PRO A 5 25.60 -17.79 0.22
C PRO A 5 26.07 -16.33 0.29
N ARG A 6 26.85 -15.92 -0.71
CA ARG A 6 27.34 -14.52 -0.80
C ARG A 6 26.20 -13.59 -1.22
N THR A 7 25.94 -12.57 -0.41
CA THR A 7 24.96 -11.52 -0.71
C THR A 7 25.65 -10.19 -0.99
N SER A 8 25.12 -9.44 -1.97
CA SER A 8 25.65 -8.11 -2.35
C SER A 8 25.02 -6.97 -1.56
N ARG A 9 24.57 -7.21 -0.32
CA ARG A 9 23.75 -6.27 0.47
C ARG A 9 24.37 -4.87 0.61
N LYS A 10 25.70 -4.79 0.80
CA LYS A 10 26.43 -3.52 0.94
C LYS A 10 26.39 -2.72 -0.36
N ILE A 11 26.55 -3.40 -1.50
CA ILE A 11 26.52 -2.80 -2.84
C ILE A 11 25.09 -2.36 -3.16
N ALA A 12 24.11 -3.24 -2.97
CA ALA A 12 22.69 -2.95 -3.20
C ALA A 12 22.22 -1.71 -2.43
N ARG A 13 22.62 -1.60 -1.15
CA ARG A 13 22.32 -0.42 -0.32
C ARG A 13 22.98 0.86 -0.86
N LYS A 14 24.26 0.80 -1.25
CA LYS A 14 24.95 1.96 -1.84
C LYS A 14 24.24 2.44 -3.12
N GLU A 15 23.86 1.52 -4.00
CA GLU A 15 23.15 1.85 -5.24
C GLU A 15 21.75 2.42 -5.00
N TYR A 16 21.00 1.88 -4.03
CA TYR A 16 19.72 2.44 -3.60
C TYR A 16 19.88 3.88 -3.08
N LEU A 17 20.85 4.11 -2.18
CA LEU A 17 21.06 5.43 -1.57
C LEU A 17 21.45 6.50 -2.58
N LYS A 18 22.16 6.16 -3.67
CA LYS A 18 22.48 7.09 -4.76
C LYS A 18 21.23 7.71 -5.41
N VAL A 19 20.10 6.99 -5.38
CA VAL A 19 18.85 7.40 -6.00
C VAL A 19 17.91 7.98 -4.94
N ALA A 20 17.79 7.33 -3.79
CA ALA A 20 16.91 7.77 -2.70
C ALA A 20 17.27 9.14 -2.12
N LYS A 21 18.55 9.55 -2.17
CA LYS A 21 19.01 10.84 -1.67
C LYS A 21 18.81 12.01 -2.65
N LYS A 22 18.36 11.76 -3.88
CA LYS A 22 18.17 12.83 -4.88
C LYS A 22 16.84 13.56 -4.63
N ARG A 23 16.85 14.90 -4.75
CA ARG A 23 15.64 15.74 -4.63
C ARG A 23 14.61 15.44 -5.72
N LYS A 24 15.05 15.19 -6.96
CA LYS A 24 14.23 14.77 -8.09
C LYS A 24 14.93 13.60 -8.80
N VAL A 25 14.17 12.58 -9.15
CA VAL A 25 14.65 11.38 -9.85
C VAL A 25 13.82 11.21 -11.11
N SER A 26 14.47 11.11 -12.27
CA SER A 26 13.77 10.88 -13.53
C SER A 26 13.15 9.49 -13.58
N TYR A 27 12.16 9.29 -14.45
CA TYR A 27 11.55 7.98 -14.66
C TYR A 27 12.61 6.93 -15.05
N GLN A 28 13.51 7.27 -15.98
CA GLN A 28 14.56 6.37 -16.46
C GLN A 28 15.55 5.99 -15.35
N GLU A 29 15.97 6.96 -14.54
CA GLU A 29 16.86 6.71 -13.39
C GLU A 29 16.19 5.79 -12.36
N ARG A 30 14.93 6.06 -12.02
CA ARG A 30 14.15 5.23 -11.09
C ARG A 30 14.01 3.81 -11.61
N ARG A 31 13.66 3.65 -12.88
CA ARG A 31 13.50 2.34 -13.54
C ARG A 31 14.82 1.55 -13.55
N LYS A 32 15.95 2.20 -13.85
CA LYS A 32 17.28 1.58 -13.80
C LYS A 32 17.63 1.15 -12.38
N ALA A 33 17.30 1.95 -11.37
CA ALA A 33 17.52 1.65 -9.97
C ALA A 33 16.69 0.43 -9.51
N ILE A 34 15.39 0.42 -9.83
CA ILE A 34 14.49 -0.70 -9.51
C ILE A 34 15.01 -1.99 -10.16
N GLY A 35 15.38 -1.96 -11.45
CA GLY A 35 15.92 -3.13 -12.14
C GLY A 35 17.19 -3.69 -11.48
N LYS A 36 18.07 -2.83 -10.94
CA LYS A 36 19.24 -3.28 -10.14
C LYS A 36 18.82 -3.94 -8.83
N GLN A 37 17.88 -3.34 -8.10
CA GLN A 37 17.38 -3.91 -6.84
C GLN A 37 16.69 -5.25 -7.06
N LEU A 38 15.89 -5.39 -8.12
CA LEU A 38 15.24 -6.64 -8.51
C LEU A 38 16.27 -7.76 -8.75
N LYS A 39 17.38 -7.48 -9.43
CA LYS A 39 18.46 -8.47 -9.64
C LYS A 39 19.06 -8.96 -8.30
N TYR A 40 19.28 -8.07 -7.34
CA TYR A 40 19.79 -8.48 -6.02
C TYR A 40 18.76 -9.30 -5.24
N LEU A 41 17.48 -8.92 -5.28
CA LEU A 41 16.40 -9.68 -4.64
C LEU A 41 16.23 -11.05 -5.27
N LYS A 42 16.19 -11.15 -6.61
CA LYS A 42 16.11 -12.42 -7.35
C LYS A 42 17.21 -13.39 -6.91
N LYS A 43 18.46 -12.92 -6.85
CA LYS A 43 19.58 -13.74 -6.38
C LYS A 43 19.41 -14.21 -4.92
N ASN A 44 18.96 -13.32 -4.04
CA ASN A 44 18.77 -13.67 -2.62
C ASN A 44 17.62 -14.66 -2.42
N LEU A 45 16.51 -14.49 -3.16
CA LEU A 45 15.38 -15.43 -3.13
C LEU A 45 15.79 -16.79 -3.69
N GLY A 46 16.49 -16.84 -4.82
CA GLY A 46 17.04 -18.09 -5.36
C GLY A 46 17.98 -18.80 -4.39
N ASN A 47 18.88 -18.07 -3.72
CA ASN A 47 19.71 -18.67 -2.67
C ASN A 47 18.90 -19.27 -1.50
N ILE A 48 17.74 -18.69 -1.17
CA ILE A 48 16.85 -19.24 -0.13
C ILE A 48 16.20 -20.52 -0.63
N GLU A 49 15.73 -20.53 -1.89
CA GLU A 49 15.17 -21.72 -2.54
C GLU A 49 16.18 -22.87 -2.60
N ASP A 50 17.42 -22.61 -3.01
CA ASP A 50 18.51 -23.59 -3.06
C ASP A 50 18.85 -24.20 -1.69
N LEU A 51 18.66 -23.40 -0.62
CA LEU A 51 18.84 -23.87 0.75
C LEU A 51 17.67 -24.77 1.17
N ILE A 52 16.44 -24.38 0.85
CA ILE A 52 15.24 -25.18 1.13
C ILE A 52 15.33 -26.52 0.40
N GLN A 53 15.69 -26.52 -0.89
CA GLN A 53 15.85 -27.75 -1.69
C GLN A 53 16.92 -28.69 -1.13
N ALA A 54 17.89 -28.15 -0.40
CA ALA A 54 18.93 -28.95 0.26
C ALA A 54 18.59 -29.38 1.68
N GLY A 55 17.33 -29.26 2.08
CA GLY A 55 16.83 -29.70 3.39
C GLY A 55 16.80 -28.62 4.46
N ALA A 56 17.01 -27.33 4.13
CA ALA A 56 16.81 -26.28 5.12
C ALA A 56 15.31 -26.08 5.41
N SER A 57 14.92 -26.24 6.67
CA SER A 57 13.56 -25.95 7.13
C SER A 57 13.37 -24.47 7.45
N LEU A 58 12.20 -23.94 7.11
CA LEU A 58 11.76 -22.60 7.53
C LEU A 58 11.17 -22.59 8.94
N GLU A 59 11.05 -23.73 9.61
CA GLU A 59 10.41 -23.85 10.94
C GLU A 59 11.09 -22.99 12.01
N ASN A 60 12.41 -22.87 11.94
CA ASN A 60 13.22 -22.04 12.83
C ASN A 60 13.01 -20.52 12.66
N LEU A 61 12.27 -20.09 11.63
CA LEU A 61 11.87 -18.70 11.48
C LEU A 61 10.68 -18.39 12.40
N SER A 62 10.77 -17.28 13.11
CA SER A 62 9.60 -16.71 13.79
C SER A 62 8.46 -16.43 12.80
N LYS A 63 7.22 -16.44 13.29
CA LYS A 63 6.03 -16.06 12.50
C LYS A 63 6.23 -14.74 11.75
N ARG A 64 6.86 -13.75 12.41
CA ARG A 64 7.20 -12.45 11.82
C ARG A 64 8.17 -12.58 10.63
N GLN A 65 9.21 -13.39 10.76
CA GLN A 65 10.17 -13.60 9.67
C GLN A 65 9.54 -14.35 8.49
N LYS A 66 8.71 -15.36 8.75
CA LYS A 66 7.94 -16.06 7.70
C LYS A 66 7.03 -15.10 6.94
N ASN A 67 6.22 -14.31 7.66
CA ASN A 67 5.34 -13.30 7.05
C ASN A 67 6.12 -12.24 6.26
N CYS A 68 7.28 -11.80 6.77
CA CYS A 68 8.14 -10.85 6.07
C CYS A 68 8.70 -11.45 4.78
N LEU A 69 9.15 -12.71 4.80
CA LEU A 69 9.64 -13.41 3.61
C LEU A 69 8.54 -13.52 2.54
N GLU A 70 7.33 -13.93 2.92
CA GLU A 70 6.19 -13.99 2.01
C GLU A 70 5.81 -12.61 1.45
N THR A 71 5.85 -11.58 2.29
CA THR A 71 5.63 -10.19 1.85
C THR A 71 6.71 -9.74 0.85
N ILE A 72 7.98 -10.09 1.08
CA ILE A 72 9.09 -9.76 0.17
C ILE A 72 8.92 -10.45 -1.19
N LYS A 73 8.49 -11.72 -1.21
CA LYS A 73 8.19 -12.44 -2.47
C LYS A 73 7.11 -11.71 -3.27
N LYS A 74 5.99 -11.35 -2.63
CA LYS A 74 4.91 -10.57 -3.27
C LYS A 74 5.37 -9.19 -3.75
N VAL A 75 6.18 -8.48 -2.96
CA VAL A 75 6.77 -7.19 -3.38
C VAL A 75 7.67 -7.38 -4.60
N TYR A 76 8.48 -8.43 -4.64
CA TYR A 76 9.33 -8.74 -5.78
C TYR A 76 8.47 -8.99 -7.04
N GLU A 77 7.43 -9.82 -6.95
CA GLU A 77 6.49 -10.06 -8.05
C GLU A 77 5.83 -8.77 -8.56
N GLN A 78 5.28 -7.97 -7.64
CA GLN A 78 4.65 -6.68 -7.98
C GLN A 78 5.64 -5.74 -8.68
N GLN A 79 6.85 -5.56 -8.13
CA GLN A 79 7.86 -4.69 -8.71
C GLN A 79 8.40 -5.21 -10.04
N GLN A 80 8.56 -6.53 -10.18
CA GLN A 80 8.99 -7.18 -11.42
C GLN A 80 7.95 -6.96 -12.53
N SER A 81 6.67 -7.25 -12.27
CA SER A 81 5.58 -7.02 -13.23
C SER A 81 5.47 -5.55 -13.64
N MET A 82 5.51 -4.63 -12.67
CA MET A 82 5.49 -3.19 -12.98
C MET A 82 6.71 -2.76 -13.80
N TRP A 83 7.89 -3.33 -13.51
CA TRP A 83 9.09 -3.07 -14.27
C TRP A 83 8.95 -3.62 -15.69
N GLU A 84 8.61 -4.87 -15.90
CA GLU A 84 8.45 -5.49 -17.23
C GLU A 84 7.41 -4.76 -18.09
N ASN A 85 6.22 -4.52 -17.53
CA ASN A 85 5.09 -3.90 -18.23
C ASN A 85 5.19 -2.38 -18.35
N LYS A 86 6.25 -1.76 -17.83
CA LYS A 86 6.46 -0.30 -17.82
C LYS A 86 5.35 0.49 -17.11
N THR A 87 4.61 -0.13 -16.20
CA THR A 87 3.53 0.51 -15.43
C THR A 87 4.03 1.09 -14.10
N GLN A 88 3.22 1.98 -13.49
CA GLN A 88 3.50 2.57 -12.17
C GLN A 88 2.47 2.17 -11.09
N SER A 89 1.47 1.37 -11.48
CA SER A 89 0.40 0.88 -10.63
C SER A 89 0.31 -0.64 -10.71
N VAL A 90 -0.15 -1.24 -9.61
CA VAL A 90 -0.51 -2.64 -9.51
C VAL A 90 -1.64 -2.74 -8.47
N PRO A 91 -2.63 -3.62 -8.66
CA PRO A 91 -3.64 -3.87 -7.64
C PRO A 91 -3.00 -4.28 -6.31
N GLN A 92 -3.59 -3.83 -5.20
CA GLN A 92 -3.15 -4.15 -3.84
C GLN A 92 -1.64 -3.93 -3.61
N ARG A 93 -1.11 -2.82 -4.15
CA ARG A 93 0.31 -2.49 -4.08
C ARG A 93 0.81 -2.48 -2.64
N ILE A 94 1.83 -3.27 -2.36
CA ILE A 94 2.52 -3.29 -1.07
C ILE A 94 3.53 -2.15 -1.03
N VAL A 95 3.39 -1.28 -0.03
CA VAL A 95 4.27 -0.12 0.22
C VAL A 95 5.02 -0.21 1.54
N SER A 96 4.64 -1.15 2.41
CA SER A 96 5.28 -1.41 3.70
C SER A 96 5.47 -2.92 3.91
N LEU A 97 6.67 -3.32 4.33
CA LEU A 97 6.96 -4.73 4.66
C LEU A 97 6.38 -5.14 6.01
N THR A 98 6.18 -4.20 6.93
CA THR A 98 5.63 -4.47 8.26
C THR A 98 4.11 -4.39 8.28
N GLN A 99 3.52 -3.57 7.40
CA GLN A 99 2.07 -3.36 7.29
C GLN A 99 1.64 -3.50 5.82
N PRO A 100 1.60 -4.74 5.28
CA PRO A 100 1.34 -4.98 3.86
C PRO A 100 -0.10 -4.68 3.43
N HIS A 101 -1.02 -4.46 4.37
CA HIS A 101 -2.41 -4.05 4.10
C HIS A 101 -2.56 -2.55 3.84
N ILE A 102 -1.58 -1.73 4.21
CA ILE A 102 -1.64 -0.28 3.96
C ILE A 102 -1.56 -0.03 2.45
N ARG A 103 -2.44 0.85 1.95
CA ARG A 103 -2.46 1.29 0.56
C ARG A 103 -2.00 2.74 0.43
N PRO A 104 -1.31 3.10 -0.66
CA PRO A 104 -1.07 4.50 -0.97
C PRO A 104 -2.37 5.20 -1.37
N ILE A 105 -2.66 6.34 -0.76
CA ILE A 105 -3.84 7.17 -1.06
C ILE A 105 -3.36 8.42 -1.79
N VAL A 106 -3.72 8.57 -3.06
CA VAL A 106 -3.36 9.76 -3.84
C VAL A 106 -4.23 10.93 -3.41
N ARG A 107 -3.62 12.00 -2.89
CA ARG A 107 -4.28 13.26 -2.53
C ARG A 107 -3.76 14.37 -3.43
N GLY A 108 -4.65 15.22 -3.95
CA GLY A 108 -4.29 16.39 -4.76
C GLY A 108 -3.63 17.54 -3.98
N LYS A 109 -3.07 17.29 -2.79
CA LYS A 109 -2.47 18.33 -1.95
C LYS A 109 -1.11 18.75 -2.50
N ALA A 110 -0.81 20.04 -2.45
CA ALA A 110 0.51 20.55 -2.78
C ALA A 110 1.59 19.96 -1.83
N GLY A 111 2.68 19.45 -2.38
CA GLY A 111 3.84 18.94 -1.64
C GLY A 111 3.76 17.46 -1.21
N LYS A 112 2.64 17.00 -0.63
CA LYS A 112 2.44 15.60 -0.21
C LYS A 112 1.33 14.94 -1.04
N PRO A 113 1.66 14.38 -2.22
CA PRO A 113 0.66 13.83 -3.14
C PRO A 113 0.14 12.45 -2.71
N ILE A 114 0.78 11.81 -1.73
CA ILE A 114 0.42 10.45 -1.28
C ILE A 114 0.39 10.43 0.25
N GLU A 115 -0.72 9.96 0.80
CA GLU A 115 -0.92 9.67 2.21
C GLU A 115 -1.01 8.15 2.42
N PHE A 116 -0.83 7.70 3.66
CA PHE A 116 -0.92 6.30 4.06
C PHE A 116 -1.75 6.21 5.34
N GLY A 117 -2.61 5.21 5.43
CA GLY A 117 -3.45 5.00 6.60
C GLY A 117 -4.78 4.36 6.24
N ALA A 118 -5.60 4.12 7.26
CA ALA A 118 -6.98 3.75 7.05
C ALA A 118 -7.75 4.97 6.55
N LYS A 119 -8.59 4.75 5.53
CA LYS A 119 -9.55 5.73 5.05
C LYS A 119 -10.83 5.61 5.88
N LEU A 120 -11.28 6.74 6.41
CA LEU A 120 -12.46 6.84 7.27
C LEU A 120 -13.56 7.63 6.56
N SER A 121 -14.79 7.17 6.72
CA SER A 121 -16.00 7.94 6.46
C SER A 121 -16.66 8.20 7.82
N VAL A 122 -16.91 9.46 8.13
CA VAL A 122 -17.47 9.88 9.41
C VAL A 122 -18.62 10.85 9.19
N SER A 123 -19.63 10.79 10.04
CA SER A 123 -20.71 11.77 10.12
C SER A 123 -20.64 12.48 11.48
N CYS A 124 -21.17 13.70 11.54
CA CYS A 124 -21.24 14.48 12.77
C CYS A 124 -22.69 14.88 13.01
N VAL A 125 -23.23 14.50 14.17
CA VAL A 125 -24.62 14.79 14.60
C VAL A 125 -24.56 15.28 16.03
N ASP A 126 -25.12 16.47 16.30
CA ASP A 126 -25.16 17.08 17.65
C ASP A 126 -23.82 17.06 18.40
N ASN A 127 -22.72 17.36 17.69
CA ASN A 127 -21.33 17.31 18.16
C ASN A 127 -20.76 15.91 18.46
N TYR A 128 -21.51 14.85 18.19
CA TYR A 128 -21.03 13.47 18.23
C TYR A 128 -20.52 13.05 16.86
N VAL A 129 -19.38 12.33 16.85
CA VAL A 129 -18.78 11.78 15.64
C VAL A 129 -19.12 10.31 15.53
N PHE A 130 -19.79 9.93 14.44
CA PHE A 130 -20.13 8.56 14.15
C PHE A 130 -19.21 8.02 13.06
N LEU A 131 -18.61 6.86 13.33
CA LEU A 131 -17.80 6.15 12.34
C LEU A 131 -18.72 5.34 11.43
N GLU A 132 -18.82 5.76 10.18
CA GLU A 132 -19.66 5.09 9.18
C GLU A 132 -18.92 3.95 8.50
N LYS A 133 -17.65 4.19 8.15
CA LYS A 133 -16.83 3.19 7.46
C LYS A 133 -15.36 3.40 7.76
N ILE A 134 -14.66 2.31 8.01
CA ILE A 134 -13.20 2.25 8.06
C ILE A 134 -12.71 1.20 7.07
N SER A 135 -11.75 1.57 6.23
CA SER A 135 -11.12 0.64 5.30
C SER A 135 -9.67 0.98 5.05
N TRP A 136 -8.84 -0.03 4.86
CA TRP A 136 -7.46 0.13 4.37
C TRP A 136 -7.39 0.21 2.85
N GLU A 137 -8.46 -0.17 2.16
CA GLU A 137 -8.61 0.01 0.72
C GLU A 137 -9.18 1.38 0.39
N ASN A 138 -8.81 1.92 -0.76
CA ASN A 138 -9.38 3.18 -1.23
C ASN A 138 -10.83 2.95 -1.70
N PHE A 139 -11.77 3.72 -1.17
CA PHE A 139 -13.17 3.72 -1.60
C PHE A 139 -13.62 5.14 -1.91
N ASN A 140 -14.59 5.33 -2.80
CA ASN A 140 -15.17 6.65 -3.04
C ASN A 140 -16.18 6.96 -1.93
N GLU A 141 -15.92 7.98 -1.10
CA GLU A 141 -16.83 8.32 0.00
C GLU A 141 -18.19 8.85 -0.51
N SER A 142 -18.23 9.45 -1.71
CA SER A 142 -19.45 10.09 -2.24
C SER A 142 -20.58 9.09 -2.46
N CYS A 143 -20.27 7.82 -2.74
CA CYS A 143 -21.24 6.79 -3.03
C CYS A 143 -22.01 6.31 -1.79
N HIS A 144 -21.58 6.71 -0.58
CA HIS A 144 -22.17 6.25 0.68
C HIS A 144 -23.15 7.26 1.30
N LEU A 145 -23.37 8.42 0.67
CA LEU A 145 -24.18 9.48 1.29
C LEU A 145 -25.62 9.05 1.59
N LYS A 146 -26.31 8.48 0.59
CA LYS A 146 -27.72 8.06 0.73
C LYS A 146 -27.87 6.99 1.82
N GLU A 147 -26.98 6.00 1.81
CA GLU A 147 -26.90 4.96 2.85
C GLU A 147 -26.71 5.54 4.25
N GLN A 148 -25.84 6.54 4.40
CA GLN A 148 -25.60 7.23 5.68
C GLN A 148 -26.83 8.03 6.16
N VAL A 149 -27.57 8.66 5.25
CA VAL A 149 -28.80 9.40 5.58
C VAL A 149 -29.93 8.45 6.00
N GLU A 150 -30.07 7.30 5.35
CA GLU A 150 -31.04 6.28 5.77
C GLU A 150 -30.68 5.73 7.16
N LYS A 151 -29.39 5.43 7.40
CA LYS A 151 -28.91 4.99 8.71
C LYS A 151 -29.14 6.04 9.81
N TYR A 152 -29.01 7.33 9.48
CA TYR A 152 -29.39 8.41 10.40
C TYR A 152 -30.87 8.27 10.79
N LYS A 153 -31.76 8.12 9.81
CA LYS A 153 -33.20 7.99 10.08
C LYS A 153 -33.53 6.75 10.89
N GLU A 154 -32.89 5.62 10.62
CA GLU A 154 -33.04 4.41 11.42
C GLU A 154 -32.61 4.63 12.88
N THR A 155 -31.56 5.44 13.09
CA THR A 155 -30.99 5.69 14.43
C THR A 155 -31.81 6.71 15.23
N PHE A 156 -32.25 7.80 14.60
CA PHE A 156 -32.90 8.93 15.28
C PHE A 156 -34.42 8.98 15.06
N GLY A 157 -34.96 8.16 14.17
CA GLY A 157 -36.40 8.05 13.88
C GLY A 157 -36.93 9.07 12.85
N TYR A 158 -36.09 9.98 12.34
CA TYR A 158 -36.48 11.02 11.39
C TYR A 158 -35.32 11.38 10.46
N TYR A 159 -35.62 12.01 9.31
CA TYR A 159 -34.58 12.55 8.42
C TYR A 159 -34.03 13.88 8.93
N PRO A 160 -32.74 14.16 8.76
CA PRO A 160 -32.17 15.45 9.14
C PRO A 160 -32.78 16.58 8.32
N GLU A 161 -32.96 17.76 8.92
CA GLU A 161 -33.48 18.95 8.22
C GLU A 161 -32.55 19.38 7.07
N SER A 162 -31.24 19.26 7.27
CA SER A 162 -30.25 19.54 6.23
C SER A 162 -29.02 18.64 6.37
N VAL A 163 -28.39 18.32 5.24
CA VAL A 163 -27.18 17.50 5.18
C VAL A 163 -26.04 18.36 4.62
N HIS A 164 -24.99 18.56 5.43
CA HIS A 164 -23.82 19.36 5.05
C HIS A 164 -22.67 18.44 4.69
N VAL A 165 -22.15 18.57 3.47
CA VAL A 165 -21.12 17.67 2.95
C VAL A 165 -20.03 18.40 2.18
N ASP A 166 -18.85 17.78 2.17
CA ASP A 166 -17.73 18.18 1.32
C ASP A 166 -18.08 18.13 -0.18
N LYS A 167 -17.33 18.90 -0.98
CA LYS A 167 -17.56 19.02 -2.43
C LYS A 167 -17.60 17.67 -3.16
N ILE A 168 -16.82 16.67 -2.72
CA ILE A 168 -16.77 15.35 -3.35
C ILE A 168 -18.11 14.61 -3.28
N TYR A 169 -18.91 14.84 -2.25
CA TYR A 169 -20.23 14.23 -2.08
C TYR A 169 -21.30 14.87 -2.97
N ARG A 170 -21.04 16.04 -3.57
CA ARG A 170 -22.03 16.76 -4.37
C ARG A 170 -22.11 16.22 -5.81
N THR A 171 -22.23 14.90 -5.97
CA THR A 171 -22.42 14.22 -7.25
C THR A 171 -23.85 14.45 -7.78
N ARG A 172 -24.10 14.20 -9.08
CA ARG A 172 -25.47 14.29 -9.65
C ARG A 172 -26.43 13.32 -8.96
N GLU A 173 -25.96 12.11 -8.71
CA GLU A 173 -26.74 11.07 -8.01
C GLU A 173 -27.13 11.49 -6.59
N ASN A 174 -26.29 12.24 -5.87
CA ASN A 174 -26.61 12.68 -4.51
C ASN A 174 -27.49 13.94 -4.45
N ARG A 175 -27.63 14.67 -5.55
CA ARG A 175 -28.47 15.88 -5.64
C ARG A 175 -29.87 15.59 -6.19
N ASN A 176 -30.05 14.41 -6.78
CA ASN A 176 -31.29 13.93 -7.38
C ASN A 176 -31.86 12.78 -6.56
#